data_AF-A0A2V2UW13-F1
#
_entry.id   AF-A0A2V2UW13-F1
#
_cell.length_a   1.000
_cell.length_b   1.000
_cell.length_c   1.000
_cell.angle_alpha   90.00
_cell.angle_beta   90.00
_cell.angle_gamma   90.00
#
_symmetry.space_group_name_H-M   'P 1'
#
loop_
_entity.id
_entity.type
_entity.pdbx_description
1 polymer ?
#
loop_
_entity_poly.entity_id
_entity_poly.type
_entity_poly.pdbx_seq_one_letter_code
_entity_poly.pdbx_strand_id
1 'polypeptide(L)'
;MLTDRRTAGAYLLAPSVLQELVLRVWRAAVAGGVEFVPGQVITTGTNPLAKDTQYEAIQRFQEVMRAYLTHSGQKDYADKDHFLKDDGDGEMMVAGWIAGEVLSQALGSREWVKDRKSFLASLYNQRRYVVDDIVIGDYGGECKAGAASRGAACRCNQGGRTVYIKKFVESFRAVYADWGTLVVPLSECEASGLILRGTLNGVGFMLVDIPPVSKFISELQKGFYGGRMVHNAFLITSDEVSMQLISSTRNGAPDALRETMEAKRVDFVGGVVTEAMLEMEGVDFIDPLLLEPRLNRFRRT
;
A
#
# COMPACT_ATOMS: atom_id res chain seq x y z
N MET A 1 1.83 -9.17 -21.90
CA MET A 1 1.04 -9.26 -20.67
C MET A 1 -0.34 -9.83 -20.94
N LEU A 2 -1.25 -9.05 -21.51
CA LEU A 2 -2.65 -9.44 -21.69
C LEU A 2 -2.91 -10.64 -22.63
N THR A 3 -2.03 -10.88 -23.60
CA THR A 3 -2.19 -11.96 -24.59
C THR A 3 -1.09 -13.01 -24.53
N ASP A 4 -0.04 -12.79 -23.75
CA ASP A 4 1.11 -13.69 -23.65
C ASP A 4 0.96 -14.54 -22.38
N ARG A 5 0.82 -15.86 -22.57
CA ARG A 5 0.64 -16.84 -21.49
C ARG A 5 1.75 -16.78 -20.43
N ARG A 6 2.98 -16.41 -20.79
CA ARG A 6 4.11 -16.29 -19.86
C ARG A 6 3.91 -15.16 -18.83
N THR A 7 3.03 -14.23 -19.15
CA THR A 7 2.75 -13.04 -18.35
C THR A 7 1.31 -13.00 -17.84
N ALA A 8 0.56 -14.09 -17.98
CA ALA A 8 -0.85 -14.16 -17.59
C ALA A 8 -1.07 -14.04 -16.07
N GLY A 9 -0.06 -14.34 -15.25
CA GLY A 9 -0.08 -14.15 -13.79
C GLY A 9 0.56 -12.84 -13.30
N ALA A 10 1.03 -11.97 -14.20
CA ALA A 10 1.72 -10.75 -13.81
C ALA A 10 0.75 -9.68 -13.31
N TYR A 11 1.20 -8.89 -12.34
CA TYR A 11 0.50 -7.70 -11.87
C TYR A 11 1.05 -6.47 -12.59
N LEU A 12 0.14 -5.59 -13.02
CA LEU A 12 0.49 -4.29 -13.58
C LEU A 12 0.36 -3.23 -12.50
N LEU A 13 1.49 -2.64 -12.13
CA LEU A 13 1.56 -1.48 -11.26
C LEU A 13 1.66 -0.23 -12.13
N ALA A 14 0.77 0.74 -11.94
CA ALA A 14 0.81 2.01 -12.66
C ALA A 14 0.54 3.21 -11.73
N PRO A 15 1.23 4.35 -11.95
CA PRO A 15 0.93 5.57 -11.22
C PRO A 15 -0.44 6.13 -11.63
N SER A 16 -1.05 6.93 -10.75
CA SER A 16 -2.31 7.64 -11.00
C SER A 16 -2.39 8.30 -12.38
N VAL A 17 -1.32 8.96 -12.82
CA VAL A 17 -1.26 9.67 -14.12
C VAL A 17 -1.46 8.73 -15.32
N LEU A 18 -1.12 7.46 -15.20
CA LEU A 18 -1.28 6.47 -16.28
C LEU A 18 -2.55 5.64 -16.13
N GLN A 19 -3.34 5.85 -15.08
CA GLN A 19 -4.54 5.05 -14.77
C GLN A 19 -5.53 5.04 -15.93
N GLU A 20 -5.90 6.19 -16.48
CA GLU A 20 -6.87 6.29 -17.57
C GLU A 20 -6.39 5.52 -18.81
N LEU A 21 -5.13 5.72 -19.20
CA LEU A 21 -4.52 5.02 -20.33
C LEU A 21 -4.52 3.50 -20.11
N VAL A 22 -4.09 3.06 -18.92
CA VAL A 22 -4.03 1.64 -18.55
C VAL A 22 -5.43 1.03 -18.59
N LEU A 23 -6.42 1.67 -17.98
CA LEU A 23 -7.80 1.19 -17.98
C LEU A 23 -8.39 1.14 -19.40
N ARG A 24 -8.12 2.15 -20.22
CA ARG A 24 -8.58 2.16 -21.62
C ARG A 24 -8.01 0.99 -22.41
N VAL A 25 -6.71 0.73 -22.29
CA VAL A 25 -6.04 -0.39 -22.97
C VAL A 25 -6.56 -1.73 -22.42
N TRP A 26 -6.73 -1.85 -21.10
CA TRP A 26 -7.26 -3.06 -20.47
C TRP A 26 -8.68 -3.38 -20.94
N ARG A 27 -9.57 -2.38 -20.93
CA ARG A 27 -10.95 -2.49 -21.43
C ARG A 27 -10.99 -2.93 -22.89
N ALA A 28 -10.16 -2.31 -23.74
CA ALA A 28 -10.08 -2.68 -25.15
C ALA A 28 -9.60 -4.12 -25.37
N ALA A 29 -8.61 -4.59 -24.59
CA ALA A 29 -8.12 -5.95 -24.68
C ALA A 29 -9.18 -6.98 -24.24
N VAL A 30 -9.89 -6.71 -23.14
CA VAL A 30 -10.98 -7.57 -22.65
C VAL A 30 -12.12 -7.62 -23.67
N ALA A 31 -12.49 -6.48 -24.25
CA ALA A 31 -13.47 -6.44 -25.33
C ALA A 31 -13.01 -7.23 -26.58
N GLY A 32 -11.70 -7.33 -26.80
CA GLY A 32 -11.07 -8.15 -27.83
C GLY A 32 -10.95 -9.64 -27.50
N GLY A 33 -11.49 -10.11 -26.37
CA GLY A 33 -11.53 -11.51 -25.99
C GLY A 33 -10.44 -11.97 -25.00
N VAL A 34 -9.66 -11.03 -24.45
CA VAL A 34 -8.75 -11.35 -23.33
C VAL A 34 -9.56 -11.59 -22.06
N GLU A 35 -9.21 -12.64 -21.31
CA GLU A 35 -9.80 -12.92 -20.01
C GLU A 35 -9.47 -11.80 -19.01
N PHE A 36 -10.49 -11.24 -18.37
CA PHE A 36 -10.30 -10.29 -17.29
C PHE A 36 -9.99 -11.03 -15.99
N VAL A 37 -8.82 -10.75 -15.40
CA VAL A 37 -8.45 -11.27 -14.08
C VAL A 37 -8.58 -10.15 -13.04
N PRO A 38 -9.55 -10.24 -12.11
CA PRO A 38 -9.73 -9.23 -11.07
C PRO A 38 -8.47 -9.03 -10.23
N GLY A 39 -8.12 -7.76 -9.97
CA GLY A 39 -7.04 -7.38 -9.08
C GLY A 39 -5.64 -7.30 -9.71
N GLN A 40 -5.46 -7.71 -10.98
CA GLN A 40 -4.15 -7.67 -11.63
C GLN A 40 -3.64 -6.25 -11.92
N VAL A 41 -4.54 -5.30 -12.13
CA VAL A 41 -4.18 -3.90 -12.34
C VAL A 41 -4.28 -3.18 -11.01
N ILE A 42 -3.15 -2.63 -10.56
CA ILE A 42 -3.04 -1.87 -9.33
C ILE A 42 -2.54 -0.47 -9.68
N THR A 43 -3.22 0.54 -9.14
CA THR A 43 -2.85 1.94 -9.31
C THR A 43 -2.81 2.68 -8.00
N THR A 44 -2.15 3.82 -8.01
CA THR A 44 -2.13 4.75 -6.89
C THR A 44 -3.02 5.96 -7.14
N GLY A 45 -3.38 6.67 -6.09
CA GLY A 45 -4.12 7.94 -6.12
C GLY A 45 -3.69 8.84 -4.96
N THR A 46 -3.96 10.13 -5.07
CA THR A 46 -3.64 11.13 -4.03
C THR A 46 -4.84 11.55 -3.20
N ASN A 47 -6.03 11.02 -3.51
CA ASN A 47 -7.28 11.31 -2.84
C ASN A 47 -8.13 10.04 -2.70
N PRO A 48 -9.09 10.02 -1.77
CA PRO A 48 -10.02 8.90 -1.65
C PRO A 48 -10.88 8.74 -2.91
N LEU A 49 -11.47 7.56 -3.04
CA LEU A 49 -12.49 7.30 -4.06
C LEU A 49 -13.77 8.09 -3.75
N ALA A 50 -14.46 8.56 -4.78
CA ALA A 50 -15.70 9.32 -4.64
C ALA A 50 -16.83 8.59 -3.90
N LYS A 51 -16.78 7.26 -3.87
CA LYS A 51 -17.73 6.38 -3.17
C LYS A 51 -17.35 6.06 -1.72
N ASP A 52 -16.18 6.49 -1.28
CA ASP A 52 -15.63 6.16 0.04
C ASP A 52 -16.14 7.12 1.11
N THR A 53 -17.35 6.86 1.60
CA THR A 53 -18.01 7.70 2.60
C THR A 53 -17.46 7.53 4.02
N GLN A 54 -16.36 6.79 4.20
CA GLN A 54 -15.64 6.80 5.48
C GLN A 54 -15.01 8.17 5.76
N TYR A 55 -14.73 8.93 4.69
CA TYR A 55 -14.23 10.28 4.78
C TYR A 55 -15.37 11.32 4.82
N GLU A 56 -15.34 12.23 5.79
CA GLU A 56 -16.27 13.36 5.89
C GLU A 56 -16.15 14.26 4.65
N ALA A 57 -14.92 14.49 4.16
CA ALA A 57 -14.69 15.25 2.94
C ALA A 57 -15.42 14.64 1.73
N ILE A 58 -15.45 13.31 1.64
CA ILE A 58 -16.12 12.62 0.54
C ILE A 58 -17.64 12.71 0.69
N GLN A 59 -18.20 12.57 1.90
CA GLN A 59 -19.63 12.77 2.12
C GLN A 59 -20.07 14.15 1.63
N ARG A 60 -19.33 15.20 2.04
CA ARG A 60 -19.57 16.58 1.60
C ARG A 60 -19.42 16.72 0.08
N PHE A 61 -18.34 16.19 -0.49
CA PHE A 61 -18.13 16.18 -1.94
C PHE A 61 -19.33 15.60 -2.70
N GLN A 62 -19.89 14.46 -2.27
CA GLN A 62 -21.01 13.84 -2.97
C GLN A 62 -22.24 14.76 -3.01
N GLU A 63 -22.51 15.48 -1.92
CA GLU A 63 -23.61 16.45 -1.86
C GLU A 63 -23.38 17.62 -2.80
N VAL A 64 -22.21 18.28 -2.71
CA VAL A 64 -21.91 19.47 -3.52
C VAL A 64 -21.80 19.11 -5.00
N MET A 65 -21.20 17.97 -5.34
CA MET A 65 -21.05 17.53 -6.73
C MET A 65 -22.40 17.15 -7.34
N ARG A 66 -23.27 16.45 -6.60
CA ARG A 66 -24.63 16.15 -7.08
C ARG A 66 -25.44 17.42 -7.31
N ALA A 67 -25.32 18.41 -6.41
CA ALA A 67 -25.95 19.72 -6.59
C ALA A 67 -25.39 20.46 -7.82
N TYR A 68 -24.07 20.44 -8.01
CA TYR A 68 -23.41 21.03 -9.18
C TYR A 68 -23.87 20.36 -10.49
N LEU A 69 -23.84 19.04 -10.58
CA LEU A 69 -24.28 18.30 -11.78
C LEU A 69 -25.77 18.49 -12.06
N THR A 70 -26.58 18.77 -11.04
CA THR A 70 -28.00 19.08 -11.20
C THR A 70 -28.25 20.47 -11.76
N HIS A 71 -27.49 21.48 -11.33
CA HIS A 71 -27.81 22.88 -11.59
C HIS A 71 -26.85 23.59 -12.56
N SER A 72 -25.69 23.01 -12.87
CA SER A 72 -24.69 23.65 -13.75
C SER A 72 -25.11 23.75 -15.21
N GLY A 73 -26.09 22.96 -15.66
CA GLY A 73 -26.46 22.86 -17.07
C GLY A 73 -25.43 22.13 -17.93
N GLN A 74 -24.46 21.44 -17.31
CA GLN A 74 -23.48 20.59 -17.98
C GLN A 74 -24.17 19.50 -18.82
N LYS A 75 -23.52 19.08 -19.91
CA LYS A 75 -24.02 18.03 -20.83
C LYS A 75 -23.05 16.87 -21.00
N ASP A 76 -21.92 16.90 -20.30
CA ASP A 76 -20.85 15.91 -20.41
C ASP A 76 -21.27 14.58 -19.77
N TYR A 77 -22.05 14.67 -18.69
CA TYR A 77 -22.55 13.52 -17.93
C TYR A 77 -24.07 13.44 -18.02
N ALA A 78 -24.58 12.29 -18.47
CA ALA A 78 -26.01 12.02 -18.52
C ALA A 78 -26.62 11.81 -17.12
N ASP A 79 -25.79 11.43 -16.15
CA ASP A 79 -26.20 11.05 -14.80
C ASP A 79 -25.58 11.96 -13.75
N LYS A 80 -26.39 12.37 -12.78
CA LYS A 80 -25.99 13.20 -11.64
C LYS A 80 -25.15 12.43 -10.62
N ASP A 81 -25.21 11.10 -10.65
CA ASP A 81 -24.39 10.21 -9.83
C ASP A 81 -23.26 9.55 -10.64
N HIS A 82 -22.87 10.13 -11.79
CA HIS A 82 -21.80 9.61 -12.65
C HIS A 82 -20.51 9.33 -11.88
N PHE A 83 -20.12 10.23 -10.98
CA PHE A 83 -18.92 10.12 -10.13
C PHE A 83 -18.93 8.90 -9.19
N LEU A 84 -20.08 8.28 -8.93
CA LEU A 84 -20.19 7.03 -8.15
C LEU A 84 -20.16 5.78 -9.04
N LYS A 85 -20.34 5.96 -10.35
CA LYS A 85 -20.48 4.87 -11.33
C LYS A 85 -19.21 4.67 -12.14
N ASP A 86 -18.51 5.76 -12.47
CA ASP A 86 -17.17 5.72 -13.02
C ASP A 86 -16.16 6.17 -11.95
N ASP A 87 -15.35 5.21 -11.46
CA ASP A 87 -14.38 5.48 -10.40
C ASP A 87 -13.21 6.36 -10.88
N GLY A 88 -12.91 6.38 -12.19
CA GLY A 88 -11.83 7.22 -12.74
C GLY A 88 -12.26 8.69 -12.80
N ASP A 89 -13.43 8.94 -13.39
CA ASP A 89 -13.98 10.30 -13.43
C ASP A 89 -14.33 10.79 -12.02
N GLY A 90 -14.89 9.91 -11.18
CA GLY A 90 -15.18 10.24 -9.78
C GLY A 90 -13.95 10.66 -9.00
N GLU A 91 -12.83 9.94 -9.14
CA GLU A 91 -11.57 10.30 -8.49
C GLU A 91 -11.01 11.64 -9.00
N MET A 92 -11.11 11.90 -10.31
CA MET A 92 -10.70 13.18 -10.90
C MET A 92 -11.58 14.35 -10.41
N MET A 93 -12.89 14.12 -10.28
CA MET A 93 -13.82 15.11 -9.73
C MET A 93 -13.51 15.43 -8.26
N VAL A 94 -13.19 14.42 -7.45
CA VAL A 94 -12.74 14.61 -6.05
C VAL A 94 -11.46 15.44 -6.03
N ALA A 95 -10.48 15.11 -6.86
CA ALA A 95 -9.22 15.87 -6.93
C ALA A 95 -9.46 17.35 -7.30
N GLY A 96 -10.31 17.60 -8.29
CA GLY A 96 -10.69 18.96 -8.70
C GLY A 96 -11.41 19.73 -7.59
N TRP A 97 -12.32 19.06 -6.86
CA TRP A 97 -13.02 19.67 -5.74
C TRP A 97 -12.07 20.01 -4.58
N ILE A 98 -11.18 19.09 -4.18
CA ILE A 98 -10.16 19.34 -3.14
C ILE A 98 -9.28 20.53 -3.54
N ALA A 99 -8.85 20.60 -4.80
CA ALA A 99 -8.06 21.73 -5.29
C ALA A 99 -8.83 23.07 -5.18
N GLY A 100 -10.14 23.06 -5.45
CA GLY A 100 -11.03 24.20 -5.25
C GLY A 100 -11.16 24.63 -3.79
N GLU A 101 -11.33 23.67 -2.88
CA GLU A 101 -11.39 23.91 -1.43
C GLU A 101 -10.10 24.51 -0.90
N VAL A 102 -8.95 23.96 -1.30
CA VAL A 102 -7.62 24.49 -0.95
C VAL A 102 -7.44 25.91 -1.48
N LEU A 103 -7.84 26.17 -2.73
CA LEU A 103 -7.76 27.50 -3.32
C LEU A 103 -8.64 28.52 -2.56
N SER A 104 -9.86 28.11 -2.19
CA SER A 104 -10.78 28.94 -1.40
C SER A 104 -10.16 29.34 -0.06
N GLN A 105 -9.58 28.37 0.67
CA GLN A 105 -8.85 28.64 1.91
C GLN A 105 -7.64 29.55 1.68
N ALA A 106 -6.88 29.31 0.60
CA ALA A 106 -5.69 30.09 0.29
C ALA A 106 -6.01 31.57 0.03
N LEU A 107 -7.16 31.85 -0.59
CA LEU A 107 -7.65 33.19 -0.92
C LEU A 107 -8.37 33.89 0.24
N GLY A 108 -8.64 33.19 1.35
CA GLY A 108 -9.40 33.74 2.48
C GLY A 108 -8.70 34.87 3.25
N SER A 109 -7.41 35.12 3.04
CA SER A 109 -6.66 36.16 3.76
C SER A 109 -6.41 37.40 2.89
N ARG A 110 -7.03 38.52 3.29
CA ARG A 110 -6.87 39.83 2.63
C ARG A 110 -5.43 40.33 2.57
N GLU A 111 -4.64 40.06 3.62
CA GLU A 111 -3.23 40.46 3.67
C GLU A 111 -2.40 39.76 2.58
N TRP A 112 -2.67 38.47 2.38
CA TRP A 112 -1.91 37.62 1.47
C TRP A 112 -2.36 37.75 0.02
N VAL A 113 -3.60 38.16 -0.26
CA VAL A 113 -4.13 38.30 -1.63
C VAL A 113 -4.05 39.71 -2.21
N LYS A 114 -3.37 40.64 -1.55
CA LYS A 114 -3.24 42.04 -2.02
C LYS A 114 -2.51 42.17 -3.37
N ASP A 115 -1.58 41.25 -3.65
CA ASP A 115 -0.83 41.19 -4.90
C ASP A 115 -0.25 39.77 -5.12
N ARG A 116 0.15 39.47 -6.37
CA ARG A 116 0.69 38.16 -6.75
C ARG A 116 1.92 37.74 -5.94
N LYS A 117 2.82 38.67 -5.62
CA LYS A 117 4.05 38.39 -4.88
C LYS A 117 3.73 38.01 -3.44
N SER A 118 2.83 38.74 -2.81
CA SER A 118 2.33 38.46 -1.46
C SER A 118 1.61 37.12 -1.40
N PHE A 119 0.79 36.80 -2.40
CA PHE A 119 0.09 35.52 -2.47
C PHE A 119 1.05 34.35 -2.59
N LEU A 120 1.99 34.42 -3.54
CA LEU A 120 3.00 33.37 -3.72
C LEU A 120 3.88 33.18 -2.48
N ALA A 121 4.27 34.26 -1.81
CA ALA A 121 5.01 34.18 -0.55
C ALA A 121 4.19 33.50 0.55
N SER A 122 2.88 33.77 0.59
CA SER A 122 1.98 33.19 1.59
C SER A 122 1.85 31.68 1.46
N LEU A 123 1.87 31.13 0.23
CA LEU A 123 1.73 29.69 -0.02
C LEU A 123 2.79 28.88 0.72
N TYR A 124 4.00 29.41 0.85
CA TYR A 124 5.14 28.75 1.48
C TYR A 124 5.42 29.26 2.90
N ASN A 125 4.53 30.05 3.48
CA ASN A 125 4.70 30.56 4.84
C ASN A 125 4.10 29.59 5.88
N GLN A 126 4.70 28.42 6.03
CA GLN A 126 4.29 27.37 6.99
C GLN A 126 2.79 27.02 6.88
N ARG A 127 2.30 26.78 5.67
CA ARG A 127 0.88 26.54 5.42
C ARG A 127 0.53 25.07 5.38
N ARG A 128 -0.65 24.78 5.90
CA ARG A 128 -1.37 23.50 5.83
C ARG A 128 -2.83 23.80 5.54
N TYR A 129 -3.41 23.07 4.61
CA TYR A 129 -4.84 23.15 4.31
C TYR A 129 -5.52 21.88 4.81
N VAL A 130 -6.67 22.06 5.44
CA VAL A 130 -7.47 20.96 6.00
C VAL A 130 -8.84 21.04 5.37
N VAL A 131 -9.15 20.07 4.50
CA VAL A 131 -10.45 19.92 3.85
C VAL A 131 -11.17 18.80 4.58
N ASP A 132 -11.96 19.18 5.59
CA ASP A 132 -12.59 18.27 6.56
C ASP A 132 -11.53 17.33 7.19
N ASP A 133 -11.47 16.07 6.79
CA ASP A 133 -10.52 15.06 7.27
C ASP A 133 -9.33 14.81 6.32
N ILE A 134 -9.23 15.56 5.21
CA ILE A 134 -8.11 15.50 4.27
C ILE A 134 -7.12 16.63 4.53
N VAL A 135 -5.85 16.28 4.71
CA VAL A 135 -4.76 17.25 4.95
C VAL A 135 -3.89 17.39 3.70
N ILE A 136 -3.71 18.64 3.25
CA ILE A 136 -2.88 19.00 2.09
C ILE A 136 -1.77 19.96 2.56
N GLY A 137 -0.52 19.54 2.38
CA GLY A 137 0.67 20.19 2.92
C GLY A 137 1.63 19.19 3.59
N ASP A 138 2.66 19.65 4.30
CA ASP A 138 2.96 21.04 4.63
C ASP A 138 3.68 21.81 3.52
N TYR A 139 3.41 23.11 3.43
CA TYR A 139 4.06 24.05 2.51
C TYR A 139 4.97 25.01 3.27
N GLY A 140 6.23 25.09 2.84
CA GLY A 140 7.29 25.76 3.56
C GLY A 140 8.39 26.30 2.67
N GLY A 141 8.77 27.57 2.88
CA GLY A 141 9.87 28.22 2.17
C GLY A 141 11.23 27.90 2.78
N GLU A 142 12.22 28.73 2.49
CA GLU A 142 13.52 28.62 3.13
C GLU A 142 13.43 28.88 4.64
N CYS A 143 14.17 28.08 5.41
CA CYS A 143 14.22 28.18 6.86
C CYS A 143 15.60 28.62 7.34
N LYS A 144 15.62 29.31 8.50
CA LYS A 144 16.85 29.53 9.26
C LYS A 144 17.32 28.22 9.90
N ALA A 145 18.63 28.13 10.18
CA ALA A 145 19.25 26.96 10.80
C ALA A 145 18.53 26.58 12.11
N GLY A 146 18.24 25.28 12.25
CA GLY A 146 17.57 24.72 13.44
C GLY A 146 16.05 24.89 13.50
N ALA A 147 15.40 25.56 12.54
CA ALA A 147 13.93 25.63 12.49
C ALA A 147 13.31 24.28 12.08
N ALA A 148 13.93 23.58 11.11
CA ALA A 148 13.49 22.26 10.66
C ALA A 148 13.43 21.24 11.81
N SER A 149 14.48 21.18 12.65
CA SER A 149 14.53 20.27 13.81
C SER A 149 13.54 20.63 14.93
N ARG A 150 12.85 21.77 14.81
CA ARG A 150 11.79 22.21 15.73
C ARG A 150 10.40 22.16 15.10
N GLY A 151 10.25 21.52 13.94
CA GLY A 151 8.98 21.26 13.29
C GLY A 151 8.57 22.25 12.18
N ALA A 152 9.45 23.17 11.76
CA ALA A 152 9.15 23.99 10.59
C ALA A 152 9.24 23.16 9.30
N ALA A 153 8.26 23.30 8.41
CA ALA A 153 8.33 22.78 7.06
C ALA A 153 9.29 23.65 6.24
N CYS A 154 10.40 23.08 5.76
CA CYS A 154 11.48 23.84 5.13
C CYS A 154 11.71 23.34 3.71
N ARG A 155 11.65 24.25 2.73
CA ARG A 155 11.72 23.95 1.29
C ARG A 155 10.73 22.85 0.90
N CYS A 156 9.51 22.99 1.39
CA CYS A 156 8.43 22.04 1.26
C CYS A 156 7.33 22.48 0.33
N ASN A 157 6.99 21.60 -0.60
CA ASN A 157 5.85 21.75 -1.50
C ASN A 157 5.07 20.44 -1.63
N GLN A 158 5.14 19.56 -0.62
CA GLN A 158 4.40 18.31 -0.65
C GLN A 158 2.92 18.61 -0.48
N GLY A 159 2.12 18.18 -1.46
CA GLY A 159 0.66 18.24 -1.39
C GLY A 159 0.11 17.26 -0.37
N GLY A 160 -0.69 16.28 -0.81
CA GLY A 160 -1.16 15.22 0.08
C GLY A 160 -0.02 14.27 0.49
N ARG A 161 -0.08 13.74 1.72
CA ARG A 161 0.87 12.75 2.25
C ARG A 161 0.34 11.30 2.22
N THR A 162 -0.90 11.14 1.78
CA THR A 162 -1.57 9.85 1.70
C THR A 162 -1.59 9.39 0.25
N VAL A 163 -1.03 8.22 0.01
CA VAL A 163 -1.15 7.49 -1.23
C VAL A 163 -2.21 6.42 -1.05
N TYR A 164 -3.27 6.49 -1.84
CA TYR A 164 -4.34 5.51 -1.86
C TYR A 164 -4.00 4.44 -2.88
N ILE A 165 -3.89 3.18 -2.45
CA ILE A 165 -3.62 2.10 -3.38
C ILE A 165 -4.88 1.29 -3.63
N LYS A 166 -5.17 1.11 -4.92
CA LYS A 166 -6.38 0.48 -5.40
C LYS A 166 -6.08 -0.55 -6.47
N LYS A 167 -6.86 -1.62 -6.43
CA LYS A 167 -6.89 -2.68 -7.45
C LYS A 167 -8.19 -2.58 -8.23
N PHE A 168 -8.16 -2.94 -9.51
CA PHE A 168 -9.35 -2.96 -10.36
C PHE A 168 -9.94 -4.36 -10.43
N VAL A 169 -11.22 -4.48 -10.07
CA VAL A 169 -11.98 -5.73 -10.02
C VAL A 169 -13.03 -5.77 -11.12
N GLU A 170 -14.01 -6.65 -11.02
CA GLU A 170 -15.06 -6.83 -12.03
C GLU A 170 -15.68 -5.50 -12.44
N SER A 171 -16.06 -5.41 -13.73
CA SER A 171 -16.54 -4.16 -14.34
C SER A 171 -15.55 -2.99 -14.25
N PHE A 172 -14.26 -3.28 -14.09
CA PHE A 172 -13.18 -2.29 -13.97
C PHE A 172 -13.41 -1.30 -12.82
N ARG A 173 -14.08 -1.73 -11.75
CA ARG A 173 -14.32 -0.91 -10.55
C ARG A 173 -13.05 -0.89 -9.70
N ALA A 174 -12.71 0.27 -9.18
CA ALA A 174 -11.64 0.45 -8.22
C ALA A 174 -12.09 0.04 -6.82
N VAL A 175 -11.29 -0.76 -6.14
CA VAL A 175 -11.42 -1.02 -4.70
C VAL A 175 -10.05 -0.85 -4.07
N TYR A 176 -9.98 -0.43 -2.81
CA TYR A 176 -8.70 -0.37 -2.14
C TYR A 176 -8.07 -1.75 -2.07
N ALA A 177 -6.76 -1.80 -2.26
CA ALA A 177 -6.02 -3.03 -2.05
C ALA A 177 -5.97 -3.36 -0.55
N ASP A 178 -5.77 -4.63 -0.19
CA ASP A 178 -5.89 -5.10 1.20
C ASP A 178 -4.83 -4.48 2.13
N TRP A 179 -3.76 -3.92 1.55
CA TRP A 179 -2.70 -3.17 2.22
C TRP A 179 -3.00 -1.67 2.38
N GLY A 180 -4.18 -1.21 1.93
CA GLY A 180 -4.77 0.07 2.26
C GLY A 180 -4.07 1.31 1.68
N THR A 181 -3.93 2.33 2.52
CA THR A 181 -3.29 3.61 2.21
C THR A 181 -1.88 3.68 2.79
N LEU A 182 -0.93 4.22 2.04
CA LEU A 182 0.38 4.58 2.56
C LEU A 182 0.37 6.04 3.01
N VAL A 183 0.62 6.31 4.30
CA VAL A 183 0.73 7.66 4.84
C VAL A 183 2.18 7.96 5.17
N VAL A 184 2.76 8.97 4.52
CA VAL A 184 4.16 9.36 4.75
C VAL A 184 4.27 10.21 6.03
N PRO A 185 5.17 9.89 6.99
CA PRO A 185 5.29 10.60 8.26
C PRO A 185 5.52 12.10 8.12
N LEU A 186 4.85 12.93 8.94
CA LEU A 186 4.93 14.41 8.89
C LEU A 186 6.34 14.98 9.16
N SER A 187 7.26 14.20 9.73
CA SER A 187 8.58 14.66 10.16
C SER A 187 9.53 15.00 9.02
N GLU A 188 9.26 14.53 7.80
CA GLU A 188 10.13 14.74 6.65
C GLU A 188 9.37 15.43 5.51
N CYS A 189 9.93 16.56 5.08
CA CYS A 189 9.41 17.29 3.95
C CYS A 189 9.61 16.57 2.61
N GLU A 190 10.62 15.71 2.48
CA GLU A 190 10.75 14.81 1.36
C GLU A 190 10.52 13.38 1.88
N ALA A 191 9.92 12.48 1.10
CA ALA A 191 9.85 11.07 1.47
C ALA A 191 11.23 10.39 1.31
N SER A 192 12.33 11.13 1.52
CA SER A 192 13.71 10.72 1.30
C SER A 192 14.18 9.64 2.28
N GLY A 193 13.58 9.58 3.47
CA GLY A 193 13.81 8.52 4.45
C GLY A 193 12.92 7.29 4.26
N LEU A 194 12.02 7.28 3.28
CA LEU A 194 11.12 6.14 3.04
C LEU A 194 11.89 5.02 2.34
N ILE A 195 12.61 4.25 3.14
CA ILE A 195 13.30 3.04 2.71
C ILE A 195 12.25 1.92 2.66
N LEU A 196 11.91 1.48 1.46
CA LEU A 196 11.29 0.17 1.26
C LEU A 196 12.33 -0.89 1.67
N ARG A 197 12.28 -1.31 2.93
CA ARG A 197 13.16 -2.38 3.42
C ARG A 197 12.74 -3.66 2.72
N GLY A 198 13.71 -4.40 2.19
CA GLY A 198 13.44 -5.75 1.71
C GLY A 198 12.95 -6.58 2.89
N THR A 199 11.71 -7.07 2.81
CA THR A 199 11.17 -7.96 3.84
C THR A 199 11.85 -9.32 3.70
N LEU A 200 12.44 -9.83 4.78
CA LEU A 200 12.93 -11.20 4.87
C LEU A 200 11.70 -12.14 4.86
N ASN A 201 11.56 -12.93 3.80
CA ASN A 201 10.41 -13.82 3.62
C ASN A 201 10.68 -15.18 4.25
N GLY A 202 10.15 -15.37 5.45
CA GLY A 202 10.17 -16.61 6.20
C GLY A 202 9.00 -17.53 5.88
N VAL A 203 9.26 -18.83 5.91
CA VAL A 203 8.21 -19.86 5.95
C VAL A 203 8.43 -20.81 7.13
N GLY A 204 7.34 -21.28 7.71
CA GLY A 204 7.32 -22.35 8.70
C GLY A 204 6.24 -23.38 8.35
N PHE A 205 6.35 -24.59 8.86
CA PHE A 205 5.47 -25.70 8.45
C PHE A 205 4.64 -26.23 9.61
N MET A 206 3.33 -26.03 9.56
CA MET A 206 2.41 -26.69 10.49
C MET A 206 2.22 -28.14 10.05
N LEU A 207 2.98 -29.07 10.66
CA LEU A 207 2.89 -30.50 10.38
C LEU A 207 1.63 -31.10 11.04
N VAL A 208 0.55 -31.19 10.27
CA VAL A 208 -0.78 -31.56 10.79
C VAL A 208 -0.91 -33.05 11.13
N ASP A 209 -0.05 -33.89 10.57
CA ASP A 209 0.06 -35.32 10.84
C ASP A 209 0.84 -35.65 12.13
N ILE A 210 1.44 -34.64 12.78
CA ILE A 210 2.15 -34.78 14.06
C ILE A 210 1.54 -33.83 15.09
N PRO A 211 0.47 -34.24 15.81
CA PRO A 211 -0.28 -33.35 16.70
C PRO A 211 0.55 -32.59 17.77
N PRO A 212 1.55 -33.20 18.43
CA PRO A 212 2.40 -32.46 19.37
C PRO A 212 3.20 -31.32 18.70
N VAL A 213 3.64 -31.54 17.47
CA VAL A 213 4.40 -30.57 16.68
C VAL A 213 3.49 -29.44 16.20
N SER A 214 2.30 -29.76 15.69
CA SER A 214 1.31 -28.75 15.33
C SER A 214 0.97 -27.83 16.51
N LYS A 215 0.79 -28.39 17.72
CA LYS A 215 0.58 -27.61 18.94
C LYS A 215 1.78 -26.71 19.28
N PHE A 216 3.00 -27.24 19.21
CA PHE A 216 4.22 -26.47 19.45
C PHE A 216 4.37 -25.30 18.47
N ILE A 217 4.09 -25.52 17.19
CA ILE A 217 4.19 -24.48 16.15
C ILE A 217 3.12 -23.41 16.34
N SER A 218 1.93 -23.76 16.83
CA SER A 218 0.92 -22.78 17.23
C SER A 218 1.39 -21.88 18.38
N GLU A 219 2.16 -22.42 19.33
CA GLU A 219 2.77 -21.59 20.39
C GLU A 219 3.92 -20.73 19.86
N LEU A 220 4.77 -21.23 18.96
CA LEU A 220 5.79 -20.41 18.28
C LEU A 220 5.14 -19.27 17.47
N GLN A 221 4.01 -19.55 16.80
CA GLN A 221 3.23 -18.55 16.09
C GLN A 221 2.79 -17.44 17.05
N LYS A 222 2.19 -17.79 18.19
CA LYS A 222 1.80 -16.81 19.23
C LYS A 222 3.01 -16.03 19.74
N GLY A 223 4.15 -16.68 19.95
CA GLY A 223 5.40 -16.03 20.35
C GLY A 223 5.89 -15.01 19.32
N PHE A 224 5.87 -15.38 18.03
CA PHE A 224 6.22 -14.48 16.93
C PHE A 224 5.29 -13.27 16.86
N TYR A 225 3.97 -13.47 16.93
CA TYR A 225 3.01 -12.35 16.96
C TYR A 225 3.02 -11.55 18.27
N GLY A 226 3.38 -12.16 19.39
CA GLY A 226 3.56 -11.47 20.67
C GLY A 226 4.82 -10.61 20.70
N GLY A 227 5.92 -11.09 20.11
CA GLY A 227 7.16 -10.33 19.93
C GLY A 227 6.96 -9.09 19.06
N ARG A 228 6.04 -9.14 18.08
CA ARG A 228 5.62 -7.97 17.29
C ARG A 228 5.04 -6.82 18.13
N MET A 229 4.57 -7.08 19.36
CA MET A 229 3.92 -6.06 20.21
C MET A 229 4.86 -5.36 21.21
N VAL A 230 6.12 -5.80 21.38
CA VAL A 230 7.03 -5.22 22.39
C VAL A 230 7.91 -4.14 21.76
N HIS A 231 7.51 -2.88 21.90
CA HIS A 231 8.12 -1.70 21.28
C HIS A 231 9.54 -1.30 21.77
N ASN A 232 10.19 -2.04 22.67
CA ASN A 232 11.40 -1.57 23.36
C ASN A 232 12.62 -2.51 23.36
N ALA A 233 12.65 -3.59 22.56
CA ALA A 233 13.87 -4.37 22.39
C ALA A 233 13.95 -5.01 20.98
N PHE A 234 14.96 -4.57 20.23
CA PHE A 234 15.37 -5.04 18.90
C PHE A 234 14.35 -4.85 17.75
N LEU A 235 14.78 -4.05 16.78
CA LEU A 235 14.09 -3.66 15.55
C LEU A 235 13.86 -4.87 14.63
N ILE A 236 12.73 -5.55 14.81
CA ILE A 236 12.07 -6.25 13.72
C ILE A 236 10.65 -5.70 13.68
N THR A 237 10.40 -4.69 12.85
CA THR A 237 9.02 -4.32 12.54
C THR A 237 8.38 -5.44 11.72
N SER A 238 7.05 -5.57 11.74
CA SER A 238 6.31 -6.57 10.95
C SER A 238 6.64 -6.55 9.45
N ASP A 239 7.20 -5.43 8.98
CA ASP A 239 7.46 -5.12 7.59
C ASP A 239 8.86 -5.57 7.16
N GLU A 240 9.74 -5.90 8.13
CA GLU A 240 11.12 -6.35 7.91
C GLU A 240 11.25 -7.87 7.85
N VAL A 241 10.35 -8.61 8.52
CA VAL A 241 10.28 -10.07 8.47
C VAL A 241 8.83 -10.53 8.33
N SER A 242 8.51 -11.14 7.19
CA SER A 242 7.24 -11.83 6.96
C SER A 242 7.43 -13.31 7.30
N MET A 243 6.43 -13.92 7.94
CA MET A 243 6.45 -15.35 8.23
C MET A 243 5.12 -15.95 7.78
N GLN A 244 5.14 -16.89 6.84
CA GLN A 244 3.97 -17.67 6.43
C GLN A 244 4.03 -19.07 7.06
N LEU A 245 2.93 -19.52 7.64
CA LEU A 245 2.77 -20.91 8.05
C LEU A 245 2.08 -21.71 6.95
N ILE A 246 2.75 -22.76 6.48
CA ILE A 246 2.26 -23.69 5.47
C ILE A 246 1.76 -24.94 6.20
N SER A 247 0.49 -25.27 6.02
CA SER A 247 -0.04 -26.55 6.52
C SER A 247 0.42 -27.66 5.58
N SER A 248 1.11 -28.67 6.12
CA SER A 248 1.58 -29.82 5.35
C SER A 248 1.70 -31.06 6.25
N THR A 249 2.08 -32.19 5.68
CA THR A 249 2.45 -33.41 6.41
C THR A 249 3.97 -33.52 6.50
N ARG A 250 4.50 -34.37 7.39
CA ARG A 250 5.94 -34.62 7.50
C ARG A 250 6.56 -34.96 6.14
N ASN A 251 5.92 -35.84 5.38
CA ASN A 251 6.44 -36.28 4.08
C ASN A 251 6.15 -35.29 2.94
N GLY A 252 5.09 -34.47 3.06
CA GLY A 252 4.74 -33.47 2.06
C GLY A 252 5.42 -32.10 2.27
N ALA A 253 6.04 -31.86 3.42
CA ALA A 253 6.68 -30.59 3.72
C ALA A 253 7.82 -30.21 2.75
N PRO A 254 8.68 -31.14 2.28
CA PRO A 254 9.68 -30.81 1.28
C PRO A 254 9.05 -30.34 -0.04
N ASP A 255 8.09 -31.07 -0.60
CA ASP A 255 7.46 -30.68 -1.87
C ASP A 255 6.73 -29.34 -1.74
N ALA A 256 6.02 -29.12 -0.62
CA ALA A 256 5.38 -27.84 -0.33
C ALA A 256 6.38 -26.68 -0.19
N LEU A 257 7.58 -26.91 0.36
CA LEU A 257 8.64 -25.91 0.39
C LEU A 257 9.11 -25.56 -1.03
N ARG A 258 9.35 -26.56 -1.87
CA ARG A 258 9.76 -26.38 -3.27
C ARG A 258 8.72 -25.60 -4.06
N GLU A 259 7.46 -26.00 -4.01
CA GLU A 259 6.35 -25.29 -4.66
C GLU A 259 6.26 -23.83 -4.20
N THR A 260 6.51 -23.58 -2.91
CA THR A 260 6.52 -22.22 -2.38
C THR A 260 7.69 -21.40 -2.92
N MET A 261 8.89 -22.00 -2.99
CA MET A 261 10.09 -21.35 -3.55
C MET A 261 9.97 -21.08 -5.06
N GLU A 262 9.22 -21.90 -5.79
CA GLU A 262 8.91 -21.69 -7.21
C GLU A 262 7.88 -20.56 -7.40
N ALA A 263 6.91 -20.45 -6.49
CA ALA A 263 5.85 -19.44 -6.56
C ALA A 263 6.31 -18.06 -6.08
N LYS A 264 7.23 -17.99 -5.11
CA LYS A 264 7.70 -16.73 -4.51
C LYS A 264 9.09 -16.85 -3.91
N ARG A 265 9.72 -15.69 -3.66
CA ARG A 265 10.97 -15.62 -2.90
C ARG A 265 10.74 -16.11 -1.47
N VAL A 266 11.50 -17.11 -1.06
CA VAL A 266 11.64 -17.55 0.33
C VAL A 266 13.09 -17.30 0.71
N ASP A 267 13.30 -16.47 1.73
CA ASP A 267 14.64 -16.13 2.20
C ASP A 267 15.08 -17.09 3.31
N PHE A 268 14.15 -17.53 4.16
CA PHE A 268 14.47 -18.54 5.18
C PHE A 268 13.31 -19.47 5.53
N VAL A 269 13.66 -20.64 6.09
CA VAL A 269 12.75 -21.53 6.80
C VAL A 269 13.07 -21.46 8.30
N GLY A 270 12.03 -21.28 9.12
CA GLY A 270 12.16 -21.25 10.58
C GLY A 270 11.24 -22.25 11.30
N GLY A 271 11.63 -22.64 12.50
CA GLY A 271 10.87 -23.58 13.32
C GLY A 271 11.10 -25.03 12.92
N VAL A 272 10.04 -25.85 12.93
CA VAL A 272 10.18 -27.29 12.74
C VAL A 272 10.43 -27.63 11.27
N VAL A 273 11.48 -28.42 11.04
CA VAL A 273 11.90 -28.86 9.70
C VAL A 273 12.15 -30.36 9.66
N THR A 274 12.07 -30.93 8.46
CA THR A 274 12.46 -32.33 8.18
C THR A 274 13.85 -32.37 7.57
N GLU A 275 14.53 -33.52 7.63
CA GLU A 275 15.87 -33.65 7.02
C GLU A 275 15.84 -33.39 5.51
N ALA A 276 14.81 -33.85 4.81
CA ALA A 276 14.63 -33.62 3.37
C ALA A 276 14.46 -32.13 3.01
N MET A 277 13.97 -31.29 3.93
CA MET A 277 13.93 -29.84 3.71
C MET A 277 15.31 -29.23 3.81
N LEU A 278 16.15 -29.68 4.77
CA LEU A 278 17.51 -29.14 4.97
C LEU A 278 18.43 -29.36 3.77
N GLU A 279 18.11 -30.29 2.88
CA GLU A 279 18.85 -30.54 1.64
C GLU A 279 18.48 -29.56 0.52
N MET A 280 17.50 -28.67 0.72
CA MET A 280 17.11 -27.67 -0.28
C MET A 280 18.11 -26.52 -0.36
N GLU A 281 18.61 -26.30 -1.57
CA GLU A 281 19.44 -25.15 -1.90
C GLU A 281 18.59 -23.90 -2.18
N GLY A 282 19.17 -22.72 -1.98
CA GLY A 282 18.54 -21.45 -2.31
C GLY A 282 17.62 -20.88 -1.22
N VAL A 283 17.62 -21.47 -0.01
CA VAL A 283 16.93 -20.98 1.18
C VAL A 283 17.82 -21.17 2.41
N ASP A 284 17.79 -20.21 3.34
CA ASP A 284 18.52 -20.33 4.61
C ASP A 284 17.65 -21.00 5.69
N PHE A 285 18.26 -21.74 6.61
CA PHE A 285 17.57 -22.34 7.74
C PHE A 285 17.97 -21.63 9.03
N ILE A 286 17.04 -20.90 9.64
CA ILE A 286 17.27 -20.15 10.87
C ILE A 286 16.63 -20.90 12.03
N ASP A 287 17.47 -21.34 12.97
CA ASP A 287 17.07 -22.14 14.13
C ASP A 287 16.18 -23.36 13.76
N PRO A 288 16.67 -24.27 12.89
CA PRO A 288 15.88 -25.42 12.47
C PRO A 288 15.67 -26.41 13.63
N LEU A 289 14.42 -26.64 13.98
CA LEU A 289 14.01 -27.62 14.99
C LEU A 289 13.70 -28.95 14.32
N LEU A 290 14.65 -29.88 14.40
CA LEU A 290 14.47 -31.20 13.82
C LEU A 290 13.54 -32.07 14.66
N LEU A 291 12.67 -32.82 13.99
CA LEU A 291 11.82 -33.83 14.62
C LEU A 291 12.63 -34.96 15.27
N GLU A 292 13.81 -35.22 14.73
CA GLU A 292 14.67 -36.31 15.15
C GLU A 292 16.00 -35.75 15.66
N PRO A 293 16.52 -36.24 16.81
CA PRO A 293 17.80 -35.80 17.32
C PRO A 293 18.92 -36.11 16.34
N ARG A 294 19.70 -35.09 15.95
CA ARG A 294 20.98 -35.31 15.29
C ARG A 294 22.05 -35.63 16.32
N LEU A 295 22.60 -36.85 16.25
CA LEU A 295 23.83 -37.17 16.96
C LEU A 295 24.97 -36.34 16.35
N ASN A 296 25.38 -35.29 17.06
CA ASN A 296 26.62 -34.57 16.73
C ASN A 296 27.78 -35.57 16.76
N ARG A 297 28.33 -35.92 15.59
CA ARG A 297 29.62 -36.60 15.51
C ARG A 297 30.71 -35.59 15.84
N PHE A 298 30.89 -35.28 17.12
CA PHE A 298 32.14 -34.69 17.59
C PHE A 298 33.25 -35.69 17.27
N ARG A 299 34.02 -35.45 16.20
CA ARG A 299 35.33 -36.08 16.03
C ARG A 299 36.22 -35.50 17.13
N ARG A 300 36.51 -36.32 18.15
CA ARG A 300 37.65 -36.07 19.03
C ARG A 300 38.91 -36.10 18.15
N THR A 301 39.55 -34.95 17.98
CA THR A 301 40.95 -34.85 17.57
C THR A 301 41.85 -35.38 18.67
#